data_AF-A0A9P6XIR9-F1
#
_entry.id   AF-A0A9P6XIR9-F1
#
_cell.length_a   1.000
_cell.length_b   1.000
_cell.length_c   1.000
_cell.angle_alpha   90.00
_cell.angle_beta   90.00
_cell.angle_gamma   90.00
#
_symmetry.space_group_name_H-M   'P 1'
#
loop_
_entity.id
_entity.type
_entity.pdbx_description
1 polymer ?
#
loop_
_entity_poly.entity_id
_entity_poly.type
_entity_poly.pdbx_seq_one_letter_code
_entity_poly.pdbx_strand_id
1 'polypeptide(L)'
;MNIEASPPSDWLSSLKLCGKMLTDACESNNLLDIHTAQVLTHVLPIFINGPPDYSIEDSYVHNYLSPLLTTVFGSDSLLNMKWANGQLKNNDSKAYKPDFLVYNLSGSVMRVVLISEFKPADQNSYVESDLVKLAKRMRFTMNNLVLSGVAEPKVCGIHCEGNNLHTYAMDLVSPKVYRMISVAKLKLFGNLNQITSFPSILTHLICLKNIAHESALKIETAAISTCATLKHPAPCPPIRWLSNDSFVLSRATKKLKK
;
A
#
# COMPACT_ATOMS: atom_id res chain seq x y z
N MET A 1 14.77 -22.17 -17.89
CA MET A 1 13.84 -23.10 -17.24
C MET A 1 13.06 -23.84 -18.33
N ASN A 2 13.29 -25.15 -18.52
CA ASN A 2 12.45 -25.96 -19.42
C ASN A 2 11.14 -26.27 -18.68
N ILE A 3 10.13 -25.43 -18.90
CA ILE A 3 8.78 -25.68 -18.39
C ILE A 3 8.21 -26.79 -19.29
N GLU A 4 7.75 -27.89 -18.69
CA GLU A 4 7.03 -28.94 -19.43
C GLU A 4 5.88 -28.31 -20.24
N ALA A 5 5.68 -28.79 -21.46
CA ALA A 5 4.83 -28.14 -22.46
C ALA A 5 3.33 -28.07 -22.11
N SER A 6 2.88 -28.67 -21.01
CA SER A 6 1.49 -28.67 -20.56
C SER A 6 1.31 -27.89 -19.25
N PRO A 7 0.39 -26.91 -19.19
CA PRO A 7 0.07 -26.21 -17.93
C PRO A 7 -0.53 -27.18 -16.91
N PRO A 8 -0.36 -26.93 -15.60
CA PRO A 8 -0.96 -27.77 -14.56
C PRO A 8 -2.50 -27.74 -14.66
N SER A 9 -3.13 -28.90 -14.57
CA SER A 9 -4.58 -29.07 -14.69
C SER A 9 -5.34 -29.07 -13.35
N ASP A 10 -4.62 -29.16 -12.24
CA ASP A 10 -5.19 -29.26 -10.90
C ASP A 10 -4.41 -28.41 -9.88
N TRP A 11 -5.03 -28.22 -8.71
CA TRP A 11 -4.50 -27.40 -7.63
C TRP A 11 -3.15 -27.92 -7.10
N LEU A 12 -3.00 -29.23 -6.92
CA LEU A 12 -1.80 -29.82 -6.35
C LEU A 12 -0.61 -29.69 -7.31
N SER A 13 -0.84 -29.96 -8.60
CA SER A 13 0.16 -29.77 -9.66
C SER A 13 0.59 -28.31 -9.80
N SER A 14 -0.36 -27.38 -9.66
CA SER A 14 -0.08 -25.93 -9.66
C SER A 14 0.79 -25.52 -8.46
N LEU A 15 0.46 -26.03 -7.27
CA LEU A 15 1.23 -25.76 -6.06
C LEU A 15 2.66 -26.32 -6.14
N LYS A 16 2.83 -27.53 -6.68
CA LYS A 16 4.16 -28.13 -6.93
C LYS A 16 4.99 -27.27 -7.87
N LEU A 17 4.39 -26.76 -8.95
CA LEU A 17 5.07 -25.87 -9.90
C LEU A 17 5.52 -24.57 -9.23
N CYS A 18 4.63 -23.91 -8.47
CA CYS A 18 4.99 -22.71 -7.71
C CYS A 18 6.07 -22.98 -6.67
N GLY A 19 6.03 -24.13 -5.99
CA GLY A 19 7.06 -24.54 -5.04
C GLY A 19 8.43 -24.67 -5.71
N LYS A 20 8.51 -25.32 -6.88
CA LYS A 20 9.74 -25.41 -7.67
C LYS A 20 10.23 -24.03 -8.11
N MET A 21 9.33 -23.18 -8.62
CA MET A 21 9.69 -21.80 -9.01
C MET A 21 10.23 -21.01 -7.82
N LEU A 22 9.64 -21.17 -6.63
CA LEU A 22 10.11 -20.51 -5.42
C LEU A 22 11.50 -20.99 -5.02
N THR A 23 11.77 -22.30 -5.07
CA THR A 23 13.10 -22.85 -4.80
C THR A 23 14.14 -22.28 -5.76
N ASP A 24 13.89 -22.35 -7.07
CA ASP A 24 14.79 -21.82 -8.10
C ASP A 24 15.02 -20.30 -7.93
N ALA A 25 13.97 -19.55 -7.55
CA ALA A 25 14.05 -18.12 -7.29
C ALA A 25 14.87 -17.78 -6.03
N CYS A 26 14.75 -18.58 -4.97
CA CYS A 26 15.56 -18.44 -3.76
C CYS A 26 17.04 -18.75 -4.05
N GLU A 27 17.33 -19.79 -4.81
CA GLU A 27 18.70 -20.16 -5.20
C GLU A 27 19.37 -19.08 -6.06
N SER A 28 18.59 -18.42 -6.92
CA SER A 28 19.07 -17.30 -7.75
C SER A 28 19.00 -15.93 -7.06
N ASN A 29 18.46 -15.86 -5.84
CA ASN A 29 18.18 -14.62 -5.11
C ASN A 29 17.37 -13.58 -5.94
N ASN A 30 16.50 -14.05 -6.82
CA ASN A 30 15.65 -13.18 -7.64
C ASN A 30 14.37 -12.80 -6.87
N LEU A 31 14.39 -11.65 -6.22
CA LEU A 31 13.26 -11.15 -5.42
C LEU A 31 11.94 -11.06 -6.18
N LEU A 32 11.97 -10.70 -7.48
CA LEU A 32 10.74 -10.62 -8.28
C LEU A 32 10.13 -12.01 -8.47
N ASP A 33 10.96 -13.01 -8.74
CA ASP A 33 10.51 -14.39 -8.94
C ASP A 33 10.06 -15.02 -7.61
N ILE A 34 10.73 -14.69 -6.49
CA ILE A 34 10.31 -15.11 -5.14
C ILE A 34 8.90 -14.60 -4.85
N HIS A 35 8.67 -13.30 -5.01
CA HIS A 35 7.35 -12.70 -4.81
C HIS A 35 6.31 -13.24 -5.80
N THR A 36 6.72 -13.51 -7.04
CA THR A 36 5.86 -14.09 -8.06
C THR A 36 5.38 -15.47 -7.67
N ALA A 37 6.31 -16.37 -7.34
CA ALA A 37 5.99 -17.73 -6.95
C ALA A 37 5.09 -17.74 -5.69
N GLN A 38 5.41 -16.92 -4.68
CA GLN A 38 4.61 -16.79 -3.46
C GLN A 38 3.17 -16.35 -3.75
N VAL A 39 2.97 -15.26 -4.47
CA VAL A 39 1.61 -14.79 -4.77
C VAL A 39 0.84 -15.78 -5.64
N LEU A 40 1.49 -16.45 -6.61
CA LEU A 40 0.84 -17.44 -7.45
C LEU A 40 0.28 -18.61 -6.62
N THR A 41 0.93 -19.02 -5.52
CA THR A 41 0.36 -20.04 -4.62
C THR A 41 -1.00 -19.64 -4.03
N HIS A 42 -1.25 -18.35 -3.85
CA HIS A 42 -2.50 -17.81 -3.33
C HIS A 42 -3.55 -17.57 -4.42
N VAL A 43 -3.12 -17.12 -5.60
CA VAL A 43 -4.02 -16.69 -6.67
C VAL A 43 -4.44 -17.84 -7.59
N LEU A 44 -3.56 -18.80 -7.88
CA LEU A 44 -3.88 -19.91 -8.79
C LEU A 44 -5.12 -20.73 -8.39
N PRO A 45 -5.35 -21.05 -7.10
CA PRO A 45 -6.57 -21.76 -6.70
C PRO A 45 -7.85 -21.02 -7.11
N ILE A 46 -7.82 -19.68 -7.13
CA ILE A 46 -8.96 -18.85 -7.55
C ILE A 46 -9.19 -19.00 -9.06
N PHE A 47 -8.14 -19.08 -9.86
CA PHE A 47 -8.30 -19.31 -11.30
C PHE A 47 -8.80 -20.72 -11.64
N ILE A 48 -8.46 -21.72 -10.84
CA ILE A 48 -8.90 -23.12 -11.04
C ILE A 48 -10.36 -23.29 -10.61
N ASN A 49 -10.74 -22.75 -9.46
CA ASN A 49 -12.07 -22.94 -8.88
C ASN A 49 -13.13 -21.99 -9.46
N GLY A 50 -12.73 -21.04 -10.30
CA GLY A 50 -13.58 -19.99 -10.84
C GLY A 50 -13.51 -18.69 -10.02
N PRO A 51 -13.87 -17.55 -10.63
CA PRO A 51 -13.74 -16.25 -9.98
C PRO A 51 -14.56 -16.19 -8.68
N PRO A 52 -14.11 -15.40 -7.70
CA PRO A 52 -14.84 -15.25 -6.44
C PRO A 52 -16.18 -14.56 -6.70
N ASP A 53 -17.13 -14.76 -5.78
CA ASP A 53 -18.40 -14.04 -5.83
C ASP A 53 -18.16 -12.52 -5.69
N TYR A 54 -18.44 -11.80 -6.79
CA TYR A 54 -18.32 -10.36 -6.87
C TYR A 54 -19.46 -9.61 -6.16
N SER A 55 -20.46 -10.32 -5.61
CA SER A 55 -21.51 -9.73 -4.79
C SER A 55 -21.00 -9.21 -3.44
N ILE A 56 -19.85 -9.72 -2.98
CA ILE A 56 -19.18 -9.25 -1.77
C ILE A 56 -18.22 -8.13 -2.15
N GLU A 57 -18.50 -6.94 -1.64
CA GLU A 57 -17.80 -5.68 -1.95
C GLU A 57 -16.26 -5.80 -1.82
N ASP A 58 -15.78 -6.52 -0.81
CA ASP A 58 -14.36 -6.68 -0.50
C ASP A 58 -13.73 -7.95 -1.12
N SER A 59 -14.48 -8.77 -1.86
CA SER A 59 -13.98 -10.02 -2.46
C SER A 59 -12.76 -9.77 -3.34
N TYR A 60 -12.75 -8.69 -4.12
CA TYR A 60 -11.64 -8.41 -5.02
C TYR A 60 -10.35 -8.08 -4.25
N VAL A 61 -10.47 -7.25 -3.22
CA VAL A 61 -9.36 -6.87 -2.35
C VAL A 61 -8.81 -8.09 -1.63
N HIS A 62 -9.66 -8.92 -1.05
CA HIS A 62 -9.23 -10.09 -0.28
C HIS A 62 -8.62 -11.19 -1.15
N ASN A 63 -9.15 -11.44 -2.35
CA ASN A 63 -8.72 -12.55 -3.19
C ASN A 63 -7.52 -12.22 -4.08
N TYR A 64 -7.41 -10.98 -4.58
CA TYR A 64 -6.37 -10.61 -5.54
C TYR A 64 -5.34 -9.63 -4.97
N LEU A 65 -5.80 -8.56 -4.32
CA LEU A 65 -4.89 -7.50 -3.87
C LEU A 65 -4.18 -7.83 -2.55
N SER A 66 -4.87 -8.45 -1.60
CA SER A 66 -4.32 -8.80 -0.29
C SER A 66 -3.12 -9.74 -0.39
N PRO A 67 -3.12 -10.81 -1.22
CA PRO A 67 -1.94 -11.64 -1.42
C PRO A 67 -0.74 -10.86 -1.97
N LEU A 68 -0.96 -9.95 -2.92
CA LEU A 68 0.08 -9.09 -3.49
C LEU A 68 0.70 -8.19 -2.41
N LEU A 69 -0.13 -7.46 -1.66
CA LEU A 69 0.33 -6.54 -0.63
C LEU A 69 1.03 -7.29 0.52
N THR A 70 0.46 -8.41 0.95
CA THR A 70 1.00 -9.21 2.05
C THR A 70 2.37 -9.78 1.69
N THR A 71 2.51 -10.32 0.49
CA THR A 71 3.77 -10.90 0.00
C THR A 71 4.85 -9.85 -0.16
N VAL A 72 4.52 -8.71 -0.79
CA VAL A 72 5.51 -7.65 -1.05
C VAL A 72 5.92 -6.97 0.27
N PHE A 73 4.98 -6.39 1.01
CA PHE A 73 5.30 -5.59 2.19
C PHE A 73 5.63 -6.44 3.43
N GLY A 74 5.14 -7.67 3.52
CA GLY A 74 5.35 -8.55 4.68
C GLY A 74 6.67 -9.31 4.64
N SER A 75 7.37 -9.27 3.50
CA SER A 75 8.72 -9.83 3.36
C SER A 75 9.80 -8.98 4.01
N ASP A 76 9.50 -7.73 4.38
CA ASP A 76 10.47 -6.75 4.84
C ASP A 76 10.46 -6.68 6.37
N SER A 77 11.59 -6.95 7.01
CA SER A 77 11.69 -7.00 8.48
C SER A 77 11.45 -5.66 9.16
N LEU A 78 11.60 -4.54 8.45
CA LEU A 78 11.36 -3.19 9.00
C LEU A 78 9.90 -2.77 8.87
N LEU A 79 9.11 -3.50 8.10
CA LEU A 79 7.73 -3.17 7.77
C LEU A 79 6.77 -4.17 8.41
N ASN A 80 5.74 -3.61 9.02
CA ASN A 80 4.60 -4.34 9.53
C ASN A 80 3.35 -3.83 8.81
N MET A 81 2.31 -4.65 8.77
CA MET A 81 1.06 -4.29 8.09
C MET A 81 -0.15 -4.48 8.98
N LYS A 82 -1.20 -3.71 8.69
CA LYS A 82 -2.47 -3.82 9.38
C LYS A 82 -3.62 -3.54 8.42
N TRP A 83 -4.61 -4.43 8.44
CA TRP A 83 -5.90 -4.23 7.78
C TRP A 83 -6.87 -3.53 8.74
N ALA A 84 -7.85 -2.82 8.19
CA ALA A 84 -8.88 -2.17 9.00
C ALA A 84 -9.71 -3.15 9.85
N ASN A 85 -9.78 -4.42 9.48
CA ASN A 85 -10.73 -5.36 10.07
C ASN A 85 -10.07 -6.17 11.21
N GLY A 86 -10.26 -5.67 12.44
CA GLY A 86 -9.83 -6.36 13.68
C GLY A 86 -10.03 -5.50 14.93
N GLN A 87 -11.20 -5.62 15.55
CA GLN A 87 -11.64 -5.03 16.82
C GLN A 87 -11.86 -3.50 16.88
N LEU A 88 -13.14 -3.14 16.78
CA LEU A 88 -13.71 -1.91 17.29
C LEU A 88 -13.50 -1.81 18.81
N LYS A 89 -12.54 -0.99 19.26
CA LYS A 89 -12.70 -0.30 20.54
C LYS A 89 -13.16 1.12 20.25
N ASN A 90 -14.46 1.34 20.44
CA ASN A 90 -15.05 2.66 20.57
C ASN A 90 -14.25 3.42 21.63
N ASN A 91 -13.47 4.44 21.26
CA ASN A 91 -13.26 5.62 22.11
C ASN A 91 -12.35 6.69 21.49
N ASP A 92 -11.60 6.40 20.44
CA ASP A 92 -10.95 7.47 19.69
C ASP A 92 -11.85 7.89 18.54
N SER A 93 -12.00 9.20 18.38
CA SER A 93 -12.86 9.89 17.41
C SER A 93 -13.06 9.11 16.10
N LYS A 94 -14.26 9.22 15.49
CA LYS A 94 -14.63 8.69 14.16
C LYS A 94 -13.74 9.18 12.99
N ALA A 95 -12.51 9.63 13.27
CA ALA A 95 -11.48 10.04 12.34
C ALA A 95 -11.03 8.85 11.49
N TYR A 96 -11.60 8.77 10.28
CA TYR A 96 -11.00 8.24 9.05
C TYR A 96 -9.92 7.14 9.22
N LYS A 97 -10.37 5.89 9.31
CA LYS A 97 -9.54 4.67 9.40
C LYS A 97 -9.19 4.14 7.99
N PRO A 98 -7.91 3.86 7.67
CA PRO A 98 -7.53 3.33 6.36
C PRO A 98 -7.79 1.84 6.24
N ASP A 99 -8.09 1.39 5.02
CA ASP A 99 -8.42 -0.01 4.72
C ASP A 99 -7.21 -0.92 4.94
N PHE A 100 -6.03 -0.42 4.57
CA PHE A 100 -4.74 -1.05 4.80
C PHE A 100 -3.68 0.01 5.11
N LEU A 101 -2.72 -0.35 5.96
CA LEU A 101 -1.55 0.47 6.25
C LEU A 101 -0.29 -0.38 6.38
N VAL A 102 0.85 0.23 6.10
CA VAL A 102 2.19 -0.31 6.39
C VAL A 102 2.89 0.66 7.32
N TYR A 103 3.57 0.12 8.33
CA TYR A 103 4.22 0.89 9.39
C TYR A 103 5.53 0.26 9.82
N ASN A 104 6.44 1.07 10.35
CA ASN A 104 7.57 0.60 11.13
C ASN A 104 7.20 0.65 12.62
N LEU A 105 7.66 -0.35 13.38
CA LEU A 105 7.53 -0.39 14.83
C LEU A 105 8.92 -0.13 15.46
N SER A 106 9.18 1.12 15.82
CA SER A 106 10.40 1.52 16.50
C SER A 106 10.12 1.64 18.00
N GLY A 107 10.60 0.69 18.80
CA GLY A 107 10.23 0.59 20.21
C GLY A 107 8.74 0.29 20.36
N SER A 108 8.02 1.09 21.16
CA SER A 108 6.57 0.94 21.36
C SER A 108 5.72 1.86 20.48
N VAL A 109 6.33 2.56 19.50
CA VAL A 109 5.65 3.58 18.69
C VAL A 109 5.48 3.09 17.25
N MET A 110 4.22 2.98 16.84
CA MET A 110 3.83 2.68 15.46
C MET A 110 4.00 3.94 14.59
N ARG A 111 4.83 3.88 13.55
CA ARG A 111 4.99 4.96 12.58
C ARG A 111 4.58 4.51 11.19
N VAL A 112 3.47 5.05 10.70
CA VAL A 112 2.90 4.69 9.39
C VAL A 112 3.76 5.27 8.27
N VAL A 113 4.03 4.46 7.24
CA VAL A 113 4.80 4.84 6.04
C VAL A 113 4.01 4.65 4.74
N LEU A 114 2.95 3.84 4.77
CA LEU A 114 2.04 3.63 3.64
C LEU A 114 0.60 3.58 4.12
N ILE A 115 -0.30 4.20 3.36
CA ILE A 115 -1.75 4.15 3.58
C ILE A 115 -2.44 3.73 2.28
N SER A 116 -3.50 2.94 2.40
CA SER A 116 -4.32 2.53 1.26
C SER A 116 -5.80 2.84 1.47
N GLU A 117 -6.47 3.21 0.38
CA GLU A 117 -7.93 3.28 0.27
C GLU A 117 -8.38 2.39 -0.89
N PHE A 118 -9.36 1.52 -0.65
CA PHE A 118 -9.93 0.61 -1.63
C PHE A 118 -11.41 0.91 -1.85
N LYS A 119 -11.82 0.91 -3.10
CA LYS A 119 -13.20 1.19 -3.52
C LYS A 119 -13.66 0.24 -4.62
N PRO A 120 -14.94 -0.15 -4.62
CA PRO A 120 -15.58 -0.77 -5.77
C PRO A 120 -15.63 0.19 -6.97
N ALA A 121 -15.76 -0.34 -8.18
CA ALA A 121 -15.76 0.45 -9.43
C ALA A 121 -16.92 1.45 -9.54
N ASP A 122 -18.02 1.25 -8.82
CA ASP A 122 -19.28 1.99 -9.01
C ASP A 122 -19.66 2.92 -7.83
N GLN A 123 -18.79 3.05 -6.82
CA GLN A 123 -19.07 3.88 -5.64
C GLN A 123 -18.26 5.17 -5.66
N ASN A 124 -18.78 6.20 -6.33
CA ASN A 124 -18.24 7.55 -6.22
C ASN A 124 -18.85 8.28 -5.02
N SER A 125 -17.99 8.73 -4.10
CA SER A 125 -18.36 9.62 -2.99
C SER A 125 -18.81 11.00 -3.51
N TYR A 126 -20.05 11.40 -3.20
CA TYR A 126 -20.64 12.67 -3.66
C TYR A 126 -20.03 13.92 -3.02
N VAL A 127 -19.33 13.79 -1.88
CA VAL A 127 -18.86 14.92 -1.07
C VAL A 127 -17.37 15.22 -1.30
N GLU A 128 -16.51 14.21 -1.20
CA GLU A 128 -15.06 14.35 -1.39
C GLU A 128 -14.50 13.10 -2.07
N SER A 129 -13.69 13.29 -3.13
CA SER A 129 -13.05 12.16 -3.82
C SER A 129 -12.13 11.38 -2.87
N ASP A 130 -12.14 10.05 -2.97
CA ASP A 130 -11.28 9.19 -2.14
C ASP A 130 -9.79 9.44 -2.37
N LEU A 131 -9.40 9.94 -3.56
CA LEU A 131 -8.05 10.44 -3.81
C LEU A 131 -7.70 11.64 -2.93
N VAL A 132 -8.64 12.56 -2.71
CA VAL A 132 -8.43 13.73 -1.81
C VAL A 132 -8.33 13.26 -0.36
N LYS A 133 -9.15 12.28 0.04
CA LYS A 133 -9.05 11.66 1.37
C LYS A 133 -7.69 11.00 1.58
N LEU A 134 -7.23 10.21 0.61
CA LEU A 134 -5.90 9.59 0.63
C LEU A 134 -4.81 10.67 0.75
N ALA A 135 -4.84 11.72 -0.06
CA ALA A 135 -3.87 12.80 -0.02
C ALA A 135 -3.83 13.50 1.36
N LYS A 136 -5.01 13.78 1.95
CA LYS A 136 -5.11 14.36 3.30
C LYS A 136 -4.49 13.45 4.36
N ARG A 137 -4.69 12.14 4.25
CA ARG A 137 -4.11 11.14 5.17
C ARG A 137 -2.60 11.01 5.00
N MET A 138 -2.11 10.96 3.76
CA MET A 138 -0.67 10.98 3.47
C MET A 138 0.00 12.23 4.04
N ARG A 139 -0.64 13.40 3.91
CA ARG A 139 -0.19 14.66 4.51
C ARG A 139 -0.15 14.59 6.04
N PHE A 140 -1.20 14.06 6.66
CA PHE A 140 -1.23 13.90 8.11
C PHE A 140 -0.12 12.98 8.61
N THR A 141 0.08 11.83 7.96
CA THR A 141 1.17 10.91 8.26
C THR A 141 2.53 11.56 8.06
N MET A 142 2.71 12.33 6.98
CA MET A 142 3.93 13.10 6.73
C MET A 142 4.24 14.04 7.90
N ASN A 143 3.25 14.81 8.36
CA ASN A 143 3.41 15.70 9.51
C ASN A 143 3.86 14.94 10.76
N ASN A 144 3.26 13.79 11.04
CA ASN A 144 3.63 12.97 12.19
C ASN A 144 5.07 12.44 12.12
N LEU A 145 5.54 12.08 10.92
CA LEU A 145 6.94 11.68 10.71
C LEU A 145 7.90 12.85 10.95
N VAL A 146 7.59 14.04 10.43
CA VAL A 146 8.41 15.25 10.67
C VAL A 146 8.44 15.62 12.15
N LEU A 147 7.28 15.59 12.83
CA LEU A 147 7.18 15.83 14.27
C LEU A 147 7.93 14.78 15.10
N SER A 148 8.06 13.56 14.57
CA SER A 148 8.89 12.49 15.15
C SER A 148 10.38 12.66 14.88
N GLY A 149 10.81 13.74 14.21
CA GLY A 149 12.20 14.02 13.90
C GLY A 149 12.77 13.20 12.75
N VAL A 150 11.92 12.59 11.91
CA VAL A 150 12.35 11.85 10.72
C VAL A 150 12.79 12.85 9.66
N ALA A 151 14.02 12.70 9.16
CA ALA A 151 14.59 13.60 8.16
C ALA A 151 14.07 13.28 6.75
N GLU A 152 13.52 14.30 6.06
CA GLU A 152 12.99 14.20 4.69
C GLU A 152 12.09 12.97 4.50
N PRO A 153 11.00 12.84 5.28
CA PRO A 153 10.16 11.66 5.21
C PRO A 153 9.45 11.57 3.85
N LYS A 154 9.19 10.34 3.40
CA LYS A 154 8.29 10.03 2.29
C LYS A 154 7.13 9.18 2.81
N VAL A 155 5.93 9.44 2.31
CA VAL A 155 4.74 8.63 2.64
C VAL A 155 4.16 8.06 1.36
N CYS A 156 3.89 6.76 1.35
CA CYS A 156 3.31 6.06 0.22
C CYS A 156 1.78 6.00 0.32
N GLY A 157 1.14 5.97 -0.84
CA GLY A 157 -0.31 5.92 -0.97
C GLY A 157 -0.70 4.87 -2.00
N ILE A 158 -1.71 4.06 -1.70
CA ILE A 158 -2.36 3.17 -2.67
C ILE A 158 -3.83 3.55 -2.77
N HIS A 159 -4.30 3.75 -3.98
CA HIS A 159 -5.71 3.93 -4.29
C HIS A 159 -6.12 2.85 -5.28
N CYS A 160 -7.07 2.00 -4.89
CA CYS A 160 -7.64 1.00 -5.79
C CYS A 160 -9.11 1.29 -6.02
N GLU A 161 -9.51 1.47 -7.27
CA GLU A 161 -10.91 1.67 -7.67
C GLU A 161 -11.30 0.59 -8.68
N GLY A 162 -12.09 -0.39 -8.23
CA GLY A 162 -12.29 -1.64 -8.93
C GLY A 162 -10.95 -2.32 -9.19
N ASN A 163 -10.62 -2.54 -10.46
CA ASN A 163 -9.37 -3.16 -10.88
C ASN A 163 -8.27 -2.12 -11.20
N ASN A 164 -8.53 -0.82 -11.03
CA ASN A 164 -7.53 0.21 -11.31
C ASN A 164 -6.71 0.49 -10.05
N LEU A 165 -5.43 0.12 -10.09
CA LEU A 165 -4.47 0.36 -9.02
C LEU A 165 -3.66 1.62 -9.35
N HIS A 166 -3.70 2.59 -8.46
CA HIS A 166 -2.89 3.80 -8.50
C HIS A 166 -2.01 3.85 -7.27
N THR A 167 -0.71 4.07 -7.48
CA THR A 167 0.25 4.23 -6.38
C THR A 167 0.87 5.62 -6.41
N TYR A 168 1.17 6.11 -5.21
CA TYR A 168 1.64 7.47 -5.00
C TYR A 168 2.76 7.50 -3.97
N ALA A 169 3.64 8.49 -4.10
CA ALA A 169 4.57 8.90 -3.06
C ALA A 169 4.32 10.38 -2.77
N MET A 170 4.36 10.76 -1.51
CA MET A 170 4.27 12.16 -1.09
C MET A 170 5.59 12.58 -0.44
N ASP A 171 6.04 13.77 -0.81
CA ASP A 171 7.14 14.49 -0.16
C ASP A 171 6.72 15.95 0.17
N LEU A 172 7.56 16.62 0.95
CA LEU A 172 7.37 18.01 1.38
C LEU A 172 8.53 18.86 0.82
N VAL A 173 8.28 19.53 -0.31
CA VAL A 173 9.33 20.19 -1.11
C VAL A 173 9.61 21.64 -0.70
N SER A 174 8.62 22.31 -0.10
CA SER A 174 8.73 23.68 0.38
C SER A 174 7.71 23.93 1.50
N PRO A 175 7.77 25.08 2.21
CA PRO A 175 6.82 25.36 3.28
C PRO A 175 5.37 25.20 2.83
N LYS A 176 4.64 24.30 3.50
CA LYS A 176 3.22 23.97 3.27
C LYS A 176 2.89 23.40 1.89
N VAL A 177 3.88 22.99 1.10
CA VAL A 177 3.69 22.42 -0.24
C VAL A 177 4.03 20.93 -0.21
N TYR A 178 2.98 20.13 -0.11
CA TYR A 178 3.05 18.66 -0.19
C TYR A 178 2.84 18.24 -1.63
N ARG A 179 3.79 17.50 -2.19
CA ARG A 179 3.71 17.04 -3.57
C ARG A 179 3.39 15.55 -3.56
N MET A 180 2.22 15.20 -4.09
CA MET A 180 1.78 13.82 -4.30
C MET A 180 2.13 13.41 -5.74
N ILE A 181 3.12 12.54 -5.87
CA ILE A 181 3.69 12.06 -7.13
C ILE A 181 3.01 10.74 -7.48
N SER A 182 2.45 10.62 -8.69
CA SER A 182 1.96 9.33 -9.21
C SER A 182 3.16 8.44 -9.52
N VAL A 183 3.28 7.31 -8.82
CA VAL A 183 4.36 6.34 -9.01
C VAL A 183 3.98 5.35 -10.12
N ALA A 184 2.76 4.81 -10.07
CA ALA A 184 2.25 3.88 -11.08
C ALA A 184 0.74 3.99 -11.25
N LYS A 185 0.26 3.61 -12.43
CA LYS A 185 -1.16 3.39 -12.74
C LYS A 185 -1.28 2.09 -13.52
N LEU A 186 -1.94 1.10 -12.95
CA LEU A 186 -1.98 -0.26 -13.47
C LEU A 186 -3.41 -0.80 -13.41
N LYS A 187 -3.70 -1.79 -14.24
CA LYS A 187 -4.90 -2.61 -14.09
C LYS A 187 -4.49 -3.91 -13.42
N LEU A 188 -5.14 -4.23 -12.31
CA LEU A 188 -5.03 -5.52 -11.65
C LEU A 188 -5.72 -6.59 -12.50
N PHE A 189 -5.21 -7.82 -12.42
CA PHE A 189 -5.81 -8.97 -13.08
C PHE A 189 -7.05 -9.43 -12.31
N GLY A 190 -8.07 -9.89 -13.04
CA GLY A 190 -9.25 -10.55 -12.48
C GLY A 190 -9.51 -11.92 -13.09
N ASN A 191 -8.68 -12.35 -14.04
CA ASN A 191 -8.77 -13.65 -14.71
C ASN A 191 -7.40 -14.04 -15.30
N LEU A 192 -7.30 -15.29 -15.76
CA LEU A 192 -6.07 -15.87 -16.28
C LEU A 192 -5.52 -15.14 -17.51
N ASN A 193 -6.39 -14.62 -18.40
CA ASN A 193 -5.95 -13.89 -19.60
C ASN A 193 -5.22 -12.58 -19.27
N GLN A 194 -5.44 -12.04 -18.07
CA GLN A 194 -4.81 -10.81 -17.59
C GLN A 194 -3.55 -11.06 -16.76
N ILE A 195 -3.17 -12.32 -16.52
CA ILE A 195 -2.00 -12.67 -15.70
C ILE A 195 -0.69 -12.19 -16.31
N THR A 196 -0.66 -11.85 -17.61
CA THR A 196 0.51 -11.23 -18.26
C THR A 196 0.90 -9.88 -17.65
N SER A 197 -0.04 -9.18 -17.00
CA SER A 197 0.22 -7.92 -16.27
C SER A 197 0.92 -8.14 -14.92
N PHE A 198 0.96 -9.38 -14.44
CA PHE A 198 1.39 -9.75 -13.10
C PHE A 198 2.83 -9.32 -12.75
N PRO A 199 3.85 -9.55 -13.61
CA PRO A 199 5.23 -9.10 -13.30
C PRO A 199 5.33 -7.57 -13.18
N SER A 200 4.56 -6.85 -14.00
CA SER A 200 4.51 -5.38 -13.93
C SER A 200 3.90 -4.91 -12.61
N ILE A 201 2.79 -5.52 -12.16
CA ILE A 201 2.17 -5.19 -10.88
C ILE A 201 3.15 -5.39 -9.72
N LEU A 202 3.82 -6.54 -9.66
CA LEU A 202 4.80 -6.81 -8.61
C LEU A 202 5.99 -5.85 -8.66
N THR A 203 6.53 -5.57 -9.85
CA THR A 203 7.65 -4.64 -10.01
C THR A 203 7.32 -3.26 -9.42
N HIS A 204 6.12 -2.74 -9.70
CA HIS A 204 5.70 -1.44 -9.17
C HIS A 204 5.39 -1.47 -7.68
N LEU A 205 4.84 -2.57 -7.14
CA LEU A 205 4.64 -2.74 -5.70
C LEU A 205 5.99 -2.84 -4.96
N ILE A 206 6.98 -3.53 -5.52
CA ILE A 206 8.35 -3.60 -4.99
C ILE A 206 9.00 -2.21 -5.02
N CYS A 207 8.83 -1.44 -6.09
CA CYS A 207 9.28 -0.04 -6.15
C CYS A 207 8.67 0.79 -5.02
N LEU A 208 7.36 0.65 -4.78
CA LEU A 208 6.68 1.34 -3.68
C LEU A 208 7.16 0.85 -2.30
N LYS A 209 7.43 -0.44 -2.14
CA LYS A 209 8.04 -1.03 -0.94
C LYS A 209 9.39 -0.40 -0.64
N ASN A 210 10.25 -0.23 -1.64
CA ASN A 210 11.57 0.36 -1.45
C ASN A 210 11.47 1.81 -0.93
N ILE A 211 10.51 2.60 -1.43
CA ILE A 211 10.25 3.95 -0.90
C ILE A 211 9.79 3.89 0.56
N ALA A 212 8.89 2.96 0.91
CA ALA A 212 8.43 2.79 2.28
C ALA A 212 9.55 2.31 3.22
N HIS A 213 10.43 1.42 2.73
CA HIS A 213 11.59 0.91 3.44
C HIS A 213 12.62 2.01 3.73
N GLU A 214 12.93 2.87 2.76
CA GLU A 214 13.79 4.04 2.97
C GLU A 214 13.25 4.93 4.11
N SER A 215 11.94 5.17 4.15
CA SER A 215 11.31 5.90 5.25
C SER A 215 11.39 5.16 6.58
N ALA A 216 11.26 3.82 6.58
CA ALA A 216 11.40 3.00 7.79
C ALA A 216 12.83 3.06 8.37
N LEU A 217 13.87 3.00 7.53
CA LEU A 217 15.26 3.18 7.97
C LEU A 217 15.49 4.55 8.62
N LYS A 218 14.94 5.61 8.03
CA LYS A 218 15.02 6.97 8.58
C LYS A 218 14.28 7.09 9.91
N ILE A 219 13.17 6.38 10.06
CA ILE A 219 12.41 6.28 11.31
C ILE A 219 13.24 5.64 12.41
N GLU A 220 13.90 4.51 12.14
CA GLU A 220 14.76 3.84 13.12
C GLU A 220 15.97 4.69 13.49
N THR A 221 16.59 5.32 12.51
CA THR A 221 17.71 6.25 12.72
C THR A 221 17.31 7.39 13.66
N ALA A 222 16.15 8.01 13.45
CA ALA A 222 15.63 9.06 14.32
C ALA A 222 15.30 8.54 15.74
N ALA A 223 14.78 7.32 15.85
CA ALA A 223 14.47 6.69 17.13
C ALA A 223 15.76 6.41 17.94
N ILE A 224 16.76 5.79 17.31
CA ILE A 224 18.07 5.50 17.93
C ILE A 224 18.74 6.80 18.38
N SER A 225 18.75 7.83 17.52
CA SER A 225 19.33 9.13 17.86
C SER A 225 18.64 9.79 19.06
N THR A 226 17.31 9.66 19.16
CA THR A 226 16.54 10.19 20.30
C THR A 226 16.90 9.44 21.59
N CYS A 227 16.99 8.11 21.54
CA CYS A 227 17.38 7.30 22.69
C CYS A 227 18.82 7.59 23.15
N ALA A 228 19.76 7.77 22.22
CA ALA A 228 21.16 8.02 22.54
C ALA A 228 21.40 9.39 23.17
N THR A 229 20.67 10.41 22.73
CA THR A 229 20.90 11.81 23.17
C THR A 229 19.92 12.29 24.25
N LEU A 230 18.85 11.52 24.50
CA LEU A 230 17.69 11.91 25.31
C LEU A 230 17.06 13.24 24.83
N LYS A 231 17.30 13.61 23.57
CA LYS A 231 16.79 14.83 22.94
C LYS A 231 16.14 14.46 21.61
N HIS A 232 15.02 15.11 21.31
CA HIS A 232 14.42 14.99 19.99
C HIS A 232 15.32 15.68 18.95
N PRO A 233 15.65 15.02 17.83
CA PRO A 233 16.35 15.67 16.74
C PRO A 233 15.51 16.84 16.22
N ALA A 234 16.19 17.92 15.79
CA ALA A 234 15.52 19.06 15.22
C ALA A 234 14.72 18.61 13.98
N PRO A 235 13.42 18.95 13.87
CA PRO A 235 12.59 18.53 12.74
C PRO A 235 13.17 19.00 11.41
N CYS A 236 13.34 18.06 10.48
CA CYS A 236 13.78 18.32 9.12
C CYS A 236 12.81 17.67 8.13
N PRO A 237 11.92 18.44 7.47
CA PRO A 237 11.87 19.91 7.44
C PRO A 237 11.35 20.59 8.74
N PRO A 238 11.51 21.92 8.89
CA PRO A 238 11.05 22.65 10.06
C PRO A 238 9.53 22.59 10.28
N ILE A 239 9.07 22.61 11.54
CA ILE A 239 7.63 22.53 11.90
C ILE A 239 6.78 23.60 11.19
N ARG A 240 7.32 24.81 10.97
CA ARG A 240 6.60 25.89 10.25
C ARG A 240 6.27 25.56 8.78
N TRP A 241 6.88 24.51 8.21
CA TRP A 241 6.56 24.00 6.89
C TRP A 241 5.30 23.13 6.91
N LEU A 242 4.85 22.68 8.08
CA LEU A 242 3.68 21.84 8.18
C LEU A 242 2.39 22.68 8.06
N SER A 243 1.37 22.12 7.42
CA SER A 243 0.01 22.66 7.45
C SER A 243 -0.93 21.65 8.10
N ASN A 244 -1.71 22.15 9.06
CA ASN A 244 -2.81 21.41 9.68
C ASN A 244 -4.19 21.82 9.12
N ASP A 245 -4.20 22.77 8.18
CA ASP A 245 -5.44 23.34 7.64
C ASP A 245 -6.19 22.27 6.84
N SER A 246 -7.46 22.06 7.18
CA SER A 246 -8.36 21.19 6.44
C SER A 246 -9.42 22.04 5.75
N PHE A 247 -9.36 22.07 4.43
CA PHE A 247 -10.41 22.67 3.61
C PHE A 247 -11.27 21.54 3.03
N VAL A 248 -12.59 21.71 3.10
CA VAL A 248 -13.54 20.83 2.42
C VAL A 248 -13.99 21.58 1.17
N LEU A 249 -13.60 21.07 0.00
CA LEU A 249 -14.07 21.62 -1.27
C LEU A 249 -15.47 21.08 -1.53
N SER A 250 -16.49 21.93 -1.45
CA SER A 250 -17.84 21.58 -1.88
C SER A 250 -18.05 21.98 -3.34
N ARG A 251 -18.77 21.15 -4.12
CA ARG A 251 -19.20 21.55 -5.46
C ARG A 251 -20.19 22.69 -5.34
N ALA A 252 -19.99 23.77 -6.10
CA ALA A 252 -20.99 24.82 -6.23
C ALA A 252 -22.28 24.20 -6.80
N THR A 253 -23.38 24.28 -6.04
CA THR A 253 -24.69 23.84 -6.52
C THR A 253 -25.07 24.69 -7.72
N LYS A 254 -25.22 24.04 -8.89
CA LYS A 254 -25.81 24.70 -10.05
C LYS A 254 -27.22 25.11 -9.65
N LYS A 255 -27.45 26.40 -9.40
CA LYS A 255 -28.80 26.95 -9.28
C LYS A 255 -29.52 26.65 -10.59
N LEU A 256 -30.48 25.73 -10.55
CA LEU A 256 -31.47 25.57 -11.61
C LEU A 256 -32.08 26.96 -11.83
N LYS A 257 -31.83 27.56 -12.99
CA LYS A 257 -32.55 28.75 -13.43
C LYS A 257 -34.01 28.32 -13.57
N LYS A 258 -34.87 28.87 -12.71
CA LYS A 258 -36.33 28.80 -12.85
C LYS A 258 -36.75 29.56 -14.10
#